data_AF-A0A7S3MSF1-F1
#
_entry.id   AF-A0A7S3MSF1-F1
#
_cell.length_a   1.000
_cell.length_b   1.000
_cell.length_c   1.000
_cell.angle_alpha   90.00
_cell.angle_beta   90.00
_cell.angle_gamma   90.00
#
_symmetry.space_group_name_H-M   'P 1'
#
loop_
_entity.id
_entity.type
_entity.pdbx_description
1 polymer ?
#
loop_
_entity_poly.entity_id
_entity_poly.type
_entity_poly.pdbx_seq_one_letter_code
_entity_poly.pdbx_strand_id
1 'polypeptide(L)'
;MDGYRNSGNNESVMHGVSLGLGLVAMATKDTEVFDELKQVLYNNADSAIIGEAAGYAMGLVNIGANDQESIQEILKHIEDQQHEKIIRSLALSLAMQMYGKEEKADTLVEQMVRSKDAIVRYGAMYTIGAAYAGTSNNNALKKLLHYSVSDVHDDVKRAALTNIGFLLIKSPQKVPESVKHLAESYNPHLRYGAAMAVGIGCAGTGMNEALKMLAPLTNDQVDFVRQGALIALSMVF
;
A
#
# COMPACT_ATOMS: atom_id res chain seq x y z
N MET A 1 -11.59 -14.29 -18.89
CA MET A 1 -13.06 -14.40 -19.02
C MET A 1 -13.58 -15.82 -18.75
N ASP A 2 -13.14 -16.87 -19.47
CA ASP A 2 -13.69 -18.23 -19.25
C ASP A 2 -13.48 -18.78 -17.83
N GLY A 3 -12.46 -18.28 -17.11
CA GLY A 3 -12.23 -18.61 -15.71
C GLY A 3 -13.39 -18.26 -14.77
N TYR A 4 -14.04 -17.10 -14.94
CA TYR A 4 -15.22 -16.73 -14.14
C TYR A 4 -16.47 -17.49 -14.55
N ARG A 5 -16.60 -17.80 -15.85
CA ARG A 5 -17.73 -18.60 -16.36
C ARG A 5 -17.67 -20.04 -15.85
N ASN A 6 -16.45 -20.57 -15.67
CA ASN A 6 -16.22 -21.94 -15.23
C ASN A 6 -16.04 -22.08 -13.71
N SER A 7 -15.93 -20.99 -12.94
CA SER A 7 -15.67 -21.05 -11.50
C SER A 7 -16.89 -21.43 -10.66
N GLY A 8 -18.11 -21.26 -11.19
CA GLY A 8 -19.34 -21.40 -10.40
C GLY A 8 -19.31 -20.51 -9.14
N ASN A 9 -19.84 -21.01 -8.02
CA ASN A 9 -19.83 -20.33 -6.71
C ASN A 9 -18.57 -20.62 -5.87
N ASN A 10 -17.48 -21.14 -6.46
CA ASN A 10 -16.28 -21.44 -5.69
C ASN A 10 -15.45 -20.16 -5.44
N GLU A 11 -15.53 -19.64 -4.22
CA GLU A 11 -14.85 -18.40 -3.83
C GLU A 11 -13.33 -18.45 -4.02
N SER A 12 -12.68 -19.59 -3.75
CA SER A 12 -11.23 -19.72 -3.88
C SER A 12 -10.79 -19.62 -5.35
N VAL A 13 -11.58 -20.18 -6.27
CA VAL A 13 -11.30 -20.08 -7.70
C VAL A 13 -11.52 -18.65 -8.19
N MET A 14 -12.63 -18.01 -7.81
CA MET A 14 -12.90 -16.62 -8.19
C MET A 14 -11.84 -15.65 -7.66
N HIS A 15 -11.39 -15.84 -6.42
CA HIS A 15 -10.28 -15.07 -5.85
C HIS A 15 -9.00 -15.21 -6.68
N GLY A 16 -8.61 -16.44 -7.02
CA GLY A 16 -7.42 -16.71 -7.84
C GLY A 16 -7.53 -16.17 -9.26
N VAL A 17 -8.69 -16.30 -9.90
CA VAL A 17 -8.96 -15.77 -11.23
C VAL A 17 -8.87 -14.24 -11.23
N SER A 18 -9.44 -13.56 -10.24
CA SER A 18 -9.36 -12.09 -10.11
C SER A 18 -7.92 -11.60 -10.01
N LEU A 19 -7.13 -12.17 -9.10
CA LEU A 19 -5.73 -11.78 -8.96
C LEU A 19 -4.92 -12.09 -10.22
N GLY A 20 -5.11 -13.28 -10.81
CA GLY A 20 -4.43 -13.67 -12.04
C GLY A 20 -4.76 -12.76 -13.22
N LEU A 21 -6.04 -12.41 -13.38
CA LEU A 21 -6.49 -11.50 -14.43
C LEU A 21 -5.92 -10.09 -14.24
N GLY A 22 -5.94 -9.56 -13.01
CA GLY A 22 -5.35 -8.26 -12.70
C GLY A 22 -3.85 -8.20 -13.00
N LEU A 23 -3.10 -9.28 -12.74
CA LEU A 23 -1.68 -9.38 -13.07
C LEU A 23 -1.43 -9.43 -14.58
N VAL A 24 -2.21 -10.21 -15.33
CA VAL A 24 -2.06 -10.32 -16.80
C VAL A 24 -2.44 -9.01 -17.50
N ALA A 25 -3.48 -8.34 -17.00
CA ALA A 25 -3.99 -7.08 -17.54
C ALA A 25 -3.36 -5.85 -16.86
N MET A 26 -2.26 -6.02 -16.11
CA MET A 26 -1.64 -4.93 -15.35
C MET A 26 -1.21 -3.77 -16.26
N ALA A 27 -1.61 -2.54 -15.90
CA ALA A 27 -1.33 -1.30 -16.62
C ALA A 27 -1.83 -1.27 -18.09
N THR A 28 -2.70 -2.19 -18.50
CA THR A 28 -3.29 -2.20 -19.85
C THR A 28 -4.36 -1.13 -20.04
N LYS A 29 -5.02 -0.71 -18.94
CA LYS A 29 -6.21 0.16 -18.95
C LYS A 29 -7.35 -0.42 -19.78
N ASP A 30 -7.43 -1.74 -19.85
CA ASP A 30 -8.52 -2.43 -20.53
C ASP A 30 -9.83 -2.25 -19.73
N THR A 31 -10.74 -1.46 -20.31
CA THR A 31 -12.03 -1.14 -19.70
C THR A 31 -12.93 -2.36 -19.60
N GLU A 32 -12.84 -3.32 -20.53
CA GLU A 32 -13.65 -4.54 -20.49
C GLU A 32 -13.24 -5.41 -19.30
N VAL A 33 -11.94 -5.56 -19.08
CA VAL A 33 -11.41 -6.30 -17.92
C VAL A 33 -11.74 -5.58 -16.62
N PHE A 34 -11.61 -4.25 -16.58
CA PHE A 34 -11.97 -3.45 -15.41
C PHE A 34 -13.45 -3.59 -15.06
N ASP A 35 -14.33 -3.51 -16.05
CA ASP A 35 -15.77 -3.67 -15.85
C ASP A 35 -16.14 -5.09 -15.44
N GLU A 36 -15.50 -6.13 -15.99
CA GLU A 36 -15.70 -7.52 -15.54
C GLU A 36 -15.33 -7.67 -14.06
N LEU A 37 -14.18 -7.16 -13.63
CA LEU A 37 -13.75 -7.17 -12.24
C LEU A 37 -14.70 -6.39 -11.32
N LYS A 38 -15.19 -5.25 -11.79
CA LYS A 38 -16.20 -4.45 -11.08
C LYS A 38 -17.51 -5.21 -10.91
N GLN A 39 -17.98 -5.89 -11.96
CA GLN A 39 -19.17 -6.74 -11.86
C GLN A 39 -18.95 -7.89 -10.87
N VAL A 40 -17.76 -8.50 -10.84
CA VAL A 40 -17.43 -9.54 -9.85
C VAL A 40 -17.48 -8.98 -8.43
N LEU A 41 -16.95 -7.77 -8.19
CA LEU A 41 -17.04 -7.08 -6.90
C LEU A 41 -18.50 -6.84 -6.47
N TYR A 42 -19.34 -6.32 -7.36
CA TYR A 42 -20.73 -5.96 -7.04
C TYR A 42 -21.64 -7.17 -6.89
N ASN A 43 -21.49 -8.19 -7.75
CA ASN A 43 -22.32 -9.39 -7.72
C ASN A 43 -22.01 -10.30 -6.53
N ASN A 44 -20.84 -10.12 -5.90
CA ASN A 44 -20.39 -10.90 -4.74
C ASN A 44 -20.16 -10.00 -3.52
N ALA A 45 -21.05 -9.01 -3.30
CA ALA A 45 -20.92 -8.04 -2.22
C ALA A 45 -20.81 -8.68 -0.82
N ASP A 46 -21.41 -9.86 -0.62
CA ASP A 46 -21.36 -10.61 0.65
C ASP A 46 -20.05 -11.39 0.85
N SER A 47 -19.23 -11.56 -0.21
CA SER A 47 -17.98 -12.31 -0.16
C SER A 47 -16.78 -11.38 -0.06
N ALA A 48 -16.32 -11.16 1.18
CA ALA A 48 -15.13 -10.36 1.45
C ALA A 48 -13.85 -10.89 0.75
N ILE A 49 -13.77 -12.19 0.46
CA ILE A 49 -12.61 -12.83 -0.19
C ILE A 49 -12.57 -12.51 -1.69
N ILE A 50 -13.71 -12.65 -2.38
CA ILE A 50 -13.81 -12.35 -3.80
C ILE A 50 -13.63 -10.84 -4.02
N GLY A 51 -14.31 -10.03 -3.20
CA GLY A 51 -14.26 -8.57 -3.29
C GLY A 51 -12.86 -8.02 -3.06
N GLU A 52 -12.10 -8.57 -2.10
CA GLU A 52 -10.70 -8.17 -1.86
C GLU A 52 -9.81 -8.42 -3.10
N ALA A 53 -9.93 -9.58 -3.73
CA ALA A 53 -9.15 -9.88 -4.93
C ALA A 53 -9.56 -9.01 -6.13
N ALA A 54 -10.86 -8.79 -6.32
CA ALA A 54 -11.37 -7.93 -7.38
C ALA A 54 -10.88 -6.49 -7.20
N GLY A 55 -10.93 -5.95 -5.98
CA GLY A 55 -10.45 -4.61 -5.67
C GLY A 55 -8.96 -4.41 -5.99
N TYR A 56 -8.10 -5.36 -5.61
CA TYR A 56 -6.68 -5.32 -5.99
C TYR A 56 -6.49 -5.40 -7.50
N ALA A 57 -7.19 -6.32 -8.17
CA ALA A 57 -7.08 -6.52 -9.61
C ALA A 57 -7.51 -5.28 -10.40
N MET A 58 -8.59 -4.60 -9.99
CA MET A 58 -9.02 -3.32 -10.57
C MET A 58 -7.90 -2.26 -10.47
N GLY A 59 -7.19 -2.21 -9.35
CA GLY A 59 -6.04 -1.33 -9.15
C GLY A 59 -4.89 -1.65 -10.08
N LEU A 60 -4.57 -2.94 -10.26
CA LEU A 60 -3.52 -3.43 -11.15
C LEU A 60 -3.78 -3.06 -12.62
N VAL A 61 -5.02 -3.24 -13.10
CA VAL A 61 -5.41 -2.89 -14.48
C VAL A 61 -5.19 -1.40 -14.76
N ASN A 62 -5.56 -0.55 -13.80
CA ASN A 62 -5.51 0.91 -13.92
C ASN A 62 -4.30 1.58 -13.26
N ILE A 63 -3.19 0.86 -13.05
CA ILE A 63 -1.96 1.44 -12.47
C ILE A 63 -1.56 2.70 -13.25
N GLY A 64 -1.39 3.81 -12.54
CA GLY A 64 -0.99 5.09 -13.13
C GLY A 64 -1.94 5.60 -14.22
N ALA A 65 -3.20 5.15 -14.27
CA ALA A 65 -4.17 5.65 -15.24
C ALA A 65 -4.64 7.07 -14.88
N ASN A 66 -4.82 7.36 -13.59
CA ASN A 66 -5.45 8.60 -13.10
C ASN A 66 -6.84 8.82 -13.72
N ASP A 67 -7.63 7.75 -13.86
CA ASP A 67 -9.01 7.85 -14.32
C ASP A 67 -9.90 8.39 -13.20
N GLN A 68 -10.38 9.63 -13.37
CA GLN A 68 -11.18 10.30 -12.35
C GLN A 68 -12.54 9.63 -12.15
N GLU A 69 -13.11 9.03 -13.19
CA GLU A 69 -14.40 8.34 -13.08
C GLU A 69 -14.26 7.10 -12.20
N SER A 70 -13.28 6.24 -12.50
CA SER A 70 -12.94 5.07 -11.69
C SER A 70 -12.63 5.43 -10.22
N ILE A 71 -11.86 6.49 -9.98
CA ILE A 71 -11.49 6.94 -8.63
C ILE A 71 -12.73 7.35 -7.82
N GLN A 72 -13.62 8.15 -8.41
CA GLN A 72 -14.84 8.59 -7.73
C GLN A 72 -15.80 7.43 -7.48
N GLU A 73 -15.91 6.49 -8.43
CA GLU A 73 -16.72 5.29 -8.27
C GLU A 73 -16.20 4.42 -7.12
N ILE A 74 -14.88 4.19 -7.03
CA ILE A 74 -14.26 3.42 -5.95
C ILE A 74 -14.45 4.13 -4.59
N LEU A 75 -14.27 5.45 -4.52
CA LEU A 75 -14.49 6.21 -3.29
C LEU A 75 -15.92 6.08 -2.79
N LYS A 76 -16.91 6.18 -3.70
CA LYS A 76 -18.31 5.97 -3.36
C LYS A 76 -18.56 4.55 -2.84
N HIS A 77 -17.99 3.54 -3.49
CA HIS A 77 -18.15 2.16 -3.03
C HIS A 77 -17.52 1.91 -1.66
N ILE A 78 -16.40 2.58 -1.33
CA ILE A 78 -15.79 2.52 0.00
C ILE A 78 -16.76 3.06 1.08
N GLU A 79 -17.50 4.13 0.81
CA GLU A 79 -18.42 4.75 1.78
C GLU A 79 -19.58 3.81 2.17
N ASP A 80 -20.06 3.00 1.22
CA ASP A 80 -21.20 2.08 1.43
C ASP A 80 -20.78 0.69 1.94
N GLN A 81 -19.49 0.38 1.97
CA GLN A 81 -18.97 -0.96 2.25
C GLN A 81 -18.78 -1.23 3.75
N GLN A 82 -19.15 -2.43 4.20
CA GLN A 82 -19.00 -2.88 5.59
C GLN A 82 -17.82 -3.84 5.79
N HIS A 83 -17.37 -4.49 4.72
CA HIS A 83 -16.26 -5.45 4.80
C HIS A 83 -14.90 -4.76 4.72
N GLU A 84 -14.19 -4.72 5.86
CA GLU A 84 -12.84 -4.13 5.98
C GLU A 84 -11.83 -4.60 4.92
N LYS A 85 -11.90 -5.88 4.51
CA LYS A 85 -11.03 -6.44 3.47
C LYS A 85 -11.25 -5.78 2.11
N ILE A 86 -12.52 -5.55 1.76
CA ILE A 86 -12.90 -4.88 0.51
C ILE A 86 -12.45 -3.42 0.57
N ILE A 87 -12.76 -2.71 1.66
CA ILE A 87 -12.31 -1.32 1.88
C ILE A 87 -10.79 -1.20 1.71
N ARG A 88 -10.01 -2.12 2.30
CA ARG A 88 -8.55 -2.13 2.20
C ARG A 88 -8.07 -2.33 0.78
N SER A 89 -8.65 -3.30 0.06
CA SER A 89 -8.28 -3.57 -1.33
C SER A 89 -8.56 -2.38 -2.25
N LEU A 90 -9.69 -1.70 -2.06
CA LEU A 90 -10.09 -0.53 -2.82
C LEU A 90 -9.25 0.69 -2.47
N ALA A 91 -8.92 0.89 -1.20
CA ALA A 91 -8.03 1.96 -0.77
C ALA A 91 -6.61 1.80 -1.36
N LEU A 92 -6.13 0.55 -1.49
CA LEU A 92 -4.87 0.25 -2.19
C LEU A 92 -5.01 0.32 -3.72
N SER A 93 -6.17 0.01 -4.28
CA SER A 93 -6.49 0.23 -5.69
C SER A 93 -6.37 1.69 -6.07
N LEU A 94 -6.93 2.60 -5.26
CA LEU A 94 -6.76 4.05 -5.43
C LEU A 94 -5.28 4.47 -5.41
N ALA A 95 -4.49 3.91 -4.50
CA ALA A 95 -3.04 4.17 -4.46
C ALA A 95 -2.33 3.73 -5.74
N MET A 96 -2.66 2.54 -6.27
CA MET A 96 -2.10 2.02 -7.52
C MET A 96 -2.44 2.91 -8.72
N GLN A 97 -3.68 3.40 -8.82
CA GLN A 97 -4.09 4.30 -9.90
C GLN A 97 -3.34 5.64 -9.90
N MET A 98 -2.88 6.10 -8.72
CA MET A 98 -2.08 7.30 -8.55
C MET A 98 -0.58 7.10 -8.73
N TYR A 99 -0.12 5.91 -9.12
CA TYR A 99 1.30 5.65 -9.33
C TYR A 99 1.96 6.67 -10.28
N GLY A 100 3.01 7.34 -9.81
CA GLY A 100 3.77 8.34 -10.57
C GLY A 100 2.99 9.61 -10.93
N LYS A 101 1.93 9.96 -10.19
CA LYS A 101 1.11 11.15 -10.45
C LYS A 101 1.47 12.38 -9.64
N GLU A 102 2.39 12.27 -8.68
CA GLU A 102 2.91 13.38 -7.88
C GLU A 102 1.78 14.29 -7.37
N GLU A 103 1.81 15.60 -7.64
CA GLU A 103 0.84 16.56 -7.09
C GLU A 103 -0.60 16.30 -7.51
N LYS A 104 -0.84 15.57 -8.61
CA LYS A 104 -2.20 15.20 -9.04
C LYS A 104 -2.88 14.26 -8.04
N ALA A 105 -2.11 13.53 -7.23
CA ALA A 105 -2.64 12.67 -6.18
C ALA A 105 -3.01 13.43 -4.90
N ASP A 106 -2.56 14.68 -4.73
CA ASP A 106 -2.68 15.39 -3.46
C ASP A 106 -4.13 15.61 -3.04
N THR A 107 -5.03 15.91 -3.99
CA THR A 107 -6.47 16.08 -3.69
C THR A 107 -7.08 14.80 -3.12
N LEU A 108 -6.75 13.66 -3.72
CA LEU A 108 -7.22 12.35 -3.25
C LEU A 108 -6.62 12.01 -1.89
N VAL A 109 -5.33 12.26 -1.68
CA VAL A 109 -4.66 12.06 -0.38
C VAL A 109 -5.35 12.87 0.70
N GLU A 110 -5.59 14.17 0.48
CA GLU A 110 -6.26 15.06 1.44
C GLU A 110 -7.69 14.61 1.76
N GLN A 111 -8.40 14.03 0.81
CA GLN A 111 -9.72 13.44 1.05
C GLN A 111 -9.60 12.19 1.93
N MET A 112 -8.70 11.25 1.59
CA MET A 112 -8.57 9.97 2.30
C MET A 112 -8.07 10.14 3.74
N VAL A 113 -7.11 11.04 4.00
CA VAL A 113 -6.58 11.28 5.37
C VAL A 113 -7.60 11.89 6.32
N ARG A 114 -8.66 12.53 5.80
CA ARG A 114 -9.76 13.08 6.62
C ARG A 114 -10.82 12.04 6.96
N SER A 115 -10.73 10.84 6.39
CA SER A 115 -11.66 9.76 6.69
C SER A 115 -11.58 9.35 8.16
N LYS A 116 -12.74 9.06 8.76
CA LYS A 116 -12.83 8.47 10.10
C LYS A 116 -12.31 7.04 10.10
N ASP A 117 -12.41 6.34 8.98
CA ASP A 117 -11.93 4.97 8.82
C ASP A 117 -10.40 4.94 8.68
N ALA A 118 -9.75 4.20 9.59
CA ALA A 118 -8.31 4.02 9.59
C ALA A 118 -7.80 3.26 8.35
N ILE A 119 -8.60 2.38 7.74
CA ILE A 119 -8.24 1.63 6.52
C ILE A 119 -8.12 2.57 5.32
N VAL A 120 -9.00 3.57 5.23
CA VAL A 120 -8.92 4.60 4.18
C VAL A 120 -7.69 5.48 4.40
N ARG A 121 -7.41 5.90 5.64
CA ARG A 121 -6.19 6.65 5.96
C ARG A 121 -4.92 5.83 5.71
N TYR A 122 -4.96 4.52 5.97
CA TYR A 122 -3.90 3.57 5.61
C TYR A 122 -3.65 3.58 4.10
N GLY A 123 -4.71 3.50 3.30
CA GLY A 123 -4.61 3.63 1.84
C GLY A 123 -3.97 4.95 1.41
N ALA A 124 -4.29 6.06 2.09
CA ALA A 124 -3.71 7.37 1.79
C ALA A 124 -2.18 7.38 1.91
N MET A 125 -1.61 6.67 2.89
CA MET A 125 -0.16 6.54 3.04
C MET A 125 0.48 5.82 1.85
N TYR A 126 -0.18 4.79 1.34
CA TYR A 126 0.24 4.09 0.12
C TYR A 126 0.01 4.93 -1.13
N THR A 127 -1.04 5.76 -1.18
CA THR A 127 -1.25 6.72 -2.27
C THR A 127 -0.09 7.71 -2.35
N ILE A 128 0.38 8.24 -1.21
CA ILE A 128 1.59 9.09 -1.17
C ILE A 128 2.81 8.31 -1.68
N GLY A 129 3.03 7.09 -1.16
CA GLY A 129 4.17 6.27 -1.55
C GLY A 129 4.19 5.92 -3.04
N ALA A 130 3.04 5.58 -3.62
CA ALA A 130 2.89 5.26 -5.03
C ALA A 130 3.01 6.50 -5.94
N ALA A 131 2.40 7.62 -5.55
CA ALA A 131 2.43 8.85 -6.33
C ALA A 131 3.81 9.48 -6.40
N TYR A 132 4.57 9.40 -5.32
CA TYR A 132 5.87 10.06 -5.17
C TYR A 132 7.06 9.08 -5.14
N ALA A 133 6.87 7.82 -5.55
CA ALA A 133 7.91 6.79 -5.53
C ALA A 133 9.21 7.28 -6.21
N GLY A 134 10.31 7.30 -5.46
CA GLY A 134 11.64 7.71 -5.94
C GLY A 134 11.81 9.20 -6.24
N THR A 135 10.83 10.06 -5.97
CA THR A 135 10.93 11.52 -6.23
C THR A 135 11.76 12.25 -5.18
N SER A 136 11.91 11.68 -3.97
CA SER A 136 12.50 12.36 -2.81
C SER A 136 11.84 13.71 -2.46
N ASN A 137 10.54 13.85 -2.72
CA ASN A 137 9.78 15.08 -2.45
C ASN A 137 9.73 15.38 -0.93
N ASN A 138 10.18 16.57 -0.54
CA ASN A 138 10.25 16.98 0.87
C ASN A 138 8.87 17.15 1.53
N ASN A 139 7.85 17.57 0.78
CA ASN A 139 6.50 17.75 1.32
C ASN A 139 5.84 16.38 1.57
N ALA A 140 6.00 15.44 0.64
CA ALA A 140 5.56 14.06 0.83
C ALA A 140 6.26 13.40 2.03
N LEU A 141 7.59 13.58 2.17
CA LEU A 141 8.34 13.07 3.32
C LEU A 141 7.83 13.65 4.64
N LYS A 142 7.61 14.96 4.70
CA LYS A 142 7.04 15.63 5.89
C LYS A 142 5.65 15.10 6.23
N LYS A 143 4.78 14.87 5.23
CA LYS A 143 3.45 14.28 5.46
C LYS A 143 3.56 12.87 6.04
N LEU A 144 4.37 11.99 5.45
CA LEU A 144 4.57 10.63 5.95
C LEU A 144 5.12 10.61 7.37
N LEU A 145 6.14 11.43 7.66
CA LEU A 145 6.68 11.56 9.02
C LEU A 145 5.63 12.09 10.00
N HIS A 146 4.82 13.08 9.60
CA HIS A 146 3.74 13.59 10.43
C HIS A 146 2.74 12.47 10.81
N TYR A 147 2.19 11.76 9.82
CA TYR A 147 1.22 10.68 10.09
C TYR A 147 1.82 9.47 10.81
N SER A 148 3.14 9.24 10.69
CA SER A 148 3.81 8.20 11.46
C SER A 148 3.77 8.43 12.98
N VAL A 149 3.58 9.68 13.43
CA VAL A 149 3.53 10.02 14.85
C VAL A 149 2.17 10.55 15.31
N SER A 150 1.41 11.22 14.43
CA SER A 150 0.17 11.92 14.79
C SER A 150 -1.09 11.10 14.65
N ASP A 151 -1.13 10.07 13.78
CA ASP A 151 -2.33 9.22 13.67
C ASP A 151 -2.52 8.43 14.97
N VAL A 152 -3.76 8.02 15.25
CA VAL A 152 -4.06 7.19 16.42
C VAL A 152 -3.84 5.71 16.12
N HIS A 153 -3.98 5.30 14.86
CA HIS A 153 -4.01 3.89 14.47
C HIS A 153 -2.64 3.38 14.01
N ASP A 154 -2.20 2.28 14.61
CA ASP A 154 -0.85 1.76 14.39
C ASP A 154 -0.61 1.24 12.96
N ASP A 155 -1.64 0.72 12.28
CA ASP A 155 -1.50 0.33 10.87
C ASP A 155 -1.20 1.53 9.96
N VAL A 156 -1.81 2.70 10.23
CA VAL A 156 -1.55 3.93 9.46
C VAL A 156 -0.12 4.39 9.71
N LYS A 157 0.33 4.38 10.97
CA LYS A 157 1.70 4.73 11.33
C LYS A 157 2.73 3.84 10.64
N ARG A 158 2.49 2.53 10.65
CA ARG A 158 3.33 1.52 10.00
C ARG A 158 3.37 1.71 8.49
N ALA A 159 2.22 2.01 7.87
CA ALA A 159 2.13 2.31 6.44
C ALA A 159 2.88 3.59 6.09
N ALA A 160 2.73 4.65 6.89
CA ALA A 160 3.42 5.92 6.68
C ALA A 160 4.93 5.74 6.64
N LEU A 161 5.49 5.01 7.63
CA LEU A 161 6.92 4.70 7.67
C LEU A 161 7.37 3.84 6.51
N THR A 162 6.67 2.73 6.23
CA THR A 162 7.00 1.85 5.11
C THR A 162 7.11 2.62 3.78
N ASN A 163 6.19 3.57 3.56
CA ASN A 163 6.15 4.37 2.33
C ASN A 163 7.27 5.43 2.22
N ILE A 164 8.00 5.75 3.30
CA ILE A 164 9.23 6.55 3.23
C ILE A 164 10.29 5.80 2.39
N GLY A 165 10.34 4.46 2.51
CA GLY A 165 11.23 3.62 1.70
C GLY A 165 10.96 3.77 0.19
N PHE A 166 9.70 3.72 -0.23
CA PHE A 166 9.33 3.94 -1.64
C PHE A 166 9.64 5.36 -2.11
N LEU A 167 9.32 6.38 -1.30
CA LEU A 167 9.59 7.79 -1.62
C LEU A 167 11.08 8.07 -1.87
N LEU A 168 11.94 7.46 -1.06
CA LEU A 168 13.38 7.68 -1.05
C LEU A 168 14.18 6.55 -1.75
N ILE A 169 13.53 5.65 -2.50
CA ILE A 169 14.19 4.48 -3.12
C ILE A 169 15.35 4.85 -4.07
N LYS A 170 15.34 6.06 -4.65
CA LYS A 170 16.44 6.60 -5.48
C LYS A 170 17.52 7.37 -4.69
N SER A 171 17.30 7.57 -3.39
CA SER A 171 18.20 8.28 -2.46
C SER A 171 18.39 7.45 -1.16
N PRO A 172 18.90 6.20 -1.26
CA PRO A 172 18.94 5.25 -0.13
C PRO A 172 19.67 5.80 1.10
N GLN A 173 20.67 6.67 0.92
CA GLN A 173 21.46 7.25 2.02
C GLN A 173 20.60 8.05 3.01
N LYS A 174 19.51 8.66 2.53
CA LYS A 174 18.61 9.47 3.36
C LYS A 174 17.63 8.63 4.18
N VAL A 175 17.45 7.35 3.83
CA VAL A 175 16.42 6.50 4.43
C VAL A 175 16.73 6.22 5.91
N PRO A 176 17.92 5.70 6.30
CA PRO A 176 18.23 5.46 7.70
C PRO A 176 18.18 6.75 8.51
N GLU A 177 18.71 7.86 7.99
CA GLU A 177 18.68 9.16 8.67
C GLU A 177 17.25 9.61 8.98
N SER A 178 16.31 9.40 8.06
CA SER A 178 14.92 9.85 8.20
C SER A 178 14.13 9.06 9.25
N VAL A 179 14.47 7.79 9.49
CA VAL A 179 13.66 6.89 10.35
C VAL A 179 14.38 6.43 11.63
N LYS A 180 15.62 6.86 11.86
CA LYS A 180 16.46 6.39 12.99
C LYS A 180 15.81 6.52 14.36
N HIS A 181 15.25 7.68 14.68
CA HIS A 181 14.59 7.89 15.97
C HIS A 181 13.31 7.06 16.12
N LEU A 182 12.67 6.71 15.01
CA LEU A 182 11.44 5.90 15.00
C LEU A 182 11.76 4.42 15.19
N ALA A 183 12.94 3.96 14.76
CA ALA A 183 13.46 2.62 15.04
C ALA A 183 13.73 2.37 16.53
N GLU A 184 13.94 3.43 17.32
CA GLU A 184 14.16 3.35 18.78
C GLU A 184 12.89 3.65 19.59
N SER A 185 11.74 3.84 18.92
CA SER A 185 10.48 4.18 19.59
C SER A 185 9.99 3.08 20.52
N TYR A 186 9.32 3.48 21.61
CA TYR A 186 8.58 2.54 22.46
C TYR A 186 7.46 1.81 21.71
N ASN A 187 6.88 2.41 20.66
CA ASN A 187 5.84 1.79 19.85
C ASN A 187 6.46 0.77 18.85
N PRO A 188 6.16 -0.54 18.99
CA PRO A 188 6.72 -1.56 18.10
C PRO A 188 6.28 -1.43 16.64
N HIS A 189 5.12 -0.85 16.36
CA HIS A 189 4.67 -0.61 14.98
C HIS A 189 5.53 0.44 14.27
N LEU A 190 6.08 1.41 15.00
CA LEU A 190 7.05 2.36 14.46
C LEU A 190 8.39 1.70 14.18
N ARG A 191 8.86 0.84 15.11
CA ARG A 191 10.11 0.09 14.90
C ARG A 191 10.03 -0.83 13.69
N TYR A 192 8.92 -1.56 13.54
CA TYR A 192 8.65 -2.37 12.35
C TYR A 192 8.60 -1.51 11.08
N GLY A 193 7.85 -0.41 11.11
CA GLY A 193 7.72 0.49 9.96
C GLY A 193 9.07 1.06 9.52
N ALA A 194 9.91 1.45 10.47
CA ALA A 194 11.26 1.93 10.21
C ALA A 194 12.14 0.83 9.61
N ALA A 195 12.08 -0.40 10.12
CA ALA A 195 12.80 -1.54 9.56
C ALA A 195 12.40 -1.80 8.09
N MET A 196 11.10 -1.83 7.80
CA MET A 196 10.60 -2.02 6.42
C MET A 196 10.96 -0.85 5.50
N ALA A 197 10.93 0.40 5.99
CA ALA A 197 11.36 1.56 5.22
C ALA A 197 12.82 1.43 4.77
N VAL A 198 13.70 1.02 5.69
CA VAL A 198 15.13 0.76 5.40
C VAL A 198 15.28 -0.42 4.44
N GLY A 199 14.57 -1.51 4.67
CA GLY A 199 14.60 -2.69 3.79
C GLY A 199 14.22 -2.34 2.34
N ILE A 200 13.12 -1.61 2.14
CA ILE A 200 12.66 -1.18 0.81
C ILE A 200 13.60 -0.15 0.20
N GLY A 201 13.90 0.91 0.97
CA GLY A 201 14.64 2.06 0.45
C GLY A 201 16.13 1.78 0.20
N CYS A 202 16.71 0.80 0.90
CA CYS A 202 18.12 0.41 0.78
C CYS A 202 18.30 -0.98 0.12
N ALA A 203 17.26 -1.51 -0.53
CA ALA A 203 17.30 -2.84 -1.15
C ALA A 203 18.44 -2.94 -2.18
N GLY A 204 19.24 -4.02 -2.12
CA GLY A 204 20.36 -4.28 -3.03
C GLY A 204 21.53 -3.30 -2.94
N THR A 205 21.60 -2.46 -1.89
CA THR A 205 22.67 -1.45 -1.74
C THR A 205 23.86 -1.93 -0.91
N GLY A 206 23.69 -2.95 -0.05
CA GLY A 206 24.74 -3.38 0.89
C GLY A 206 25.16 -2.30 1.89
N MET A 207 24.32 -1.31 2.16
CA MET A 207 24.69 -0.12 2.94
C MET A 207 24.94 -0.45 4.42
N ASN A 208 26.17 -0.20 4.88
CA ASN A 208 26.56 -0.45 6.27
C ASN A 208 25.71 0.29 7.30
N GLU A 209 25.25 1.51 7.00
CA GLU A 209 24.39 2.30 7.90
C GLU A 209 23.01 1.66 8.10
N ALA A 210 22.42 1.14 7.02
CA ALA A 210 21.18 0.37 7.07
C ALA A 210 21.37 -0.90 7.90
N LEU A 211 22.45 -1.66 7.66
CA LEU A 211 22.76 -2.88 8.43
C LEU A 211 22.95 -2.59 9.93
N LYS A 212 23.67 -1.53 10.28
CA LYS A 212 23.88 -1.10 11.68
C LYS A 212 22.58 -0.71 12.37
N MET A 213 21.64 -0.10 11.65
CA MET A 213 20.32 0.21 12.20
C MET A 213 19.46 -1.05 12.39
N LEU A 214 19.49 -1.98 11.43
CA LEU A 214 18.62 -3.16 11.43
C LEU A 214 19.11 -4.26 12.40
N ALA A 215 20.42 -4.42 12.58
CA ALA A 215 20.99 -5.50 13.37
C ALA A 215 20.48 -5.55 14.84
N PRO A 216 20.34 -4.44 15.58
CA PRO A 216 19.73 -4.47 16.91
C PRO A 216 18.26 -4.94 16.91
N LEU A 217 17.50 -4.63 15.85
CA LEU A 217 16.07 -4.97 15.75
C LEU A 217 15.82 -6.47 15.55
N THR A 218 16.82 -7.25 15.13
CA THR A 218 16.67 -8.73 15.07
C THR A 218 16.54 -9.36 16.45
N ASN A 219 16.96 -8.65 17.50
CA ASN A 219 16.84 -9.05 18.90
C ASN A 219 15.77 -8.22 19.65
N ASP A 220 14.87 -7.55 18.94
CA ASP A 220 13.76 -6.82 19.55
C ASP A 220 12.90 -7.74 20.43
N GLN A 221 12.27 -7.19 21.48
CA GLN A 221 11.39 -7.95 22.37
C GLN A 221 10.12 -8.42 21.64
N VAL A 222 9.67 -7.68 20.63
CA VAL A 222 8.44 -7.95 19.88
C VAL A 222 8.73 -8.78 18.64
N ASP A 223 7.96 -9.85 18.45
CA ASP A 223 8.14 -10.87 17.42
C ASP A 223 8.03 -10.33 15.98
N PHE A 224 7.00 -9.56 15.67
CA PHE A 224 6.81 -9.01 14.33
C PHE A 224 7.90 -8.00 13.97
N VAL A 225 8.46 -7.28 14.96
CA VAL A 225 9.61 -6.39 14.73
C VAL A 225 10.85 -7.19 14.34
N ARG A 226 11.13 -8.30 15.04
CA ARG A 226 12.22 -9.22 14.66
C ARG A 226 12.01 -9.78 13.25
N GLN A 227 10.78 -10.19 12.92
CA GLN A 227 10.43 -10.67 11.58
C GLN A 227 10.70 -9.60 10.52
N GLY A 228 10.21 -8.37 10.72
CA GLY A 228 10.43 -7.24 9.81
C GLY A 228 11.91 -6.91 9.65
N ALA A 229 12.70 -6.94 10.73
CA ALA A 229 14.14 -6.71 10.69
C ALA A 229 14.89 -7.76 9.87
N LEU A 230 14.54 -9.05 10.02
CA LEU A 230 15.15 -10.13 9.25
C LEU A 230 14.82 -10.03 7.75
N ILE A 231 13.57 -9.72 7.40
CA ILE A 231 13.15 -9.48 6.01
C ILE A 231 13.89 -8.26 5.45
N ALA A 232 13.92 -7.15 6.18
CA ALA A 232 14.61 -5.94 5.75
C ALA A 232 16.11 -6.18 5.54
N LEU A 233 16.78 -6.92 6.43
CA LEU A 233 18.18 -7.30 6.26
C LEU A 233 18.38 -8.10 4.97
N SER A 234 17.52 -9.10 4.70
CA SER A 234 17.64 -9.91 3.48
C SER A 234 17.41 -9.12 2.20
N MET A 235 16.69 -7.98 2.27
CA MET A 235 16.52 -7.09 1.12
C MET A 235 17.74 -6.20 0.90
N VAL A 236 18.43 -5.78 1.96
CA VAL A 236 19.60 -4.89 1.89
C VAL A 236 20.86 -5.60 1.41
N PHE A 237 21.02 -6.88 1.77
CA PHE A 237 22.09 -7.76 1.25
C PHE A 237 21.92 -8.02 -0.25
#